data_AF-A0A9D9BL80-F1
#
_entry.id   AF-A0A9D9BL80-F1
#
_cell.length_a   1.000
_cell.length_b   1.000
_cell.length_c   1.000
_cell.angle_alpha   90.00
_cell.angle_beta   90.00
_cell.angle_gamma   90.00
#
_symmetry.space_group_name_H-M   'P 1'
#
loop_
_entity.id
_entity.type
_entity.pdbx_description
1 polymer ?
#
loop_
_entity_poly.entity_id
_entity_poly.type
_entity_poly.pdbx_seq_one_letter_code
_entity_poly.pdbx_strand_id
1 'polypeptide(L)'
;MPLGGEWARADVFRVLRDICSNEDLDWPHIAQLYNFDLASLEDPQGVVPITAWHGVFEHVASELCSDAVMFDLFNNVDIGCFSIFDYLFACAPSLREACQAWVKFIPIRTNAY
;
A
#
# COMPACT_ATOMS: atom_id res chain seq x y z
N MET A 1 -15.35 4.05 10.54
CA MET A 1 -15.20 5.47 10.91
C MET A 1 -14.43 6.14 9.78
N PRO A 2 -14.74 7.38 9.37
CA PRO A 2 -13.90 8.05 8.38
C PRO A 2 -12.55 8.35 9.04
N LEU A 3 -11.46 7.86 8.44
CA LEU A 3 -10.09 7.99 8.91
C LEU A 3 -9.59 9.41 8.61
N GLY A 4 -10.16 10.41 9.29
CA GLY A 4 -9.85 11.81 9.09
C GLY A 4 -8.49 12.18 9.72
N GLY A 5 -7.40 11.93 9.00
CA GLY A 5 -6.04 12.34 9.40
C GLY A 5 -4.98 11.24 9.36
N GLU A 6 -5.36 10.01 9.02
CA GLU A 6 -4.42 8.90 8.87
C GLU A 6 -3.73 8.96 7.50
N TRP A 7 -2.42 8.74 7.50
CA TRP A 7 -1.57 8.83 6.31
C TRP A 7 -0.63 7.62 6.24
N ALA A 8 -0.24 7.29 5.02
CA ALA A 8 0.78 6.31 4.70
C ALA A 8 1.90 6.96 3.89
N ARG A 9 3.06 6.30 3.85
CA ARG A 9 4.18 6.73 3.02
C ARG A 9 3.85 6.50 1.53
N ALA A 10 4.25 7.44 0.68
CA ALA A 10 4.00 7.40 -0.76
C ALA A 10 4.99 6.51 -1.53
N ASP A 11 6.02 5.99 -0.84
CA ASP A 11 7.03 5.07 -1.37
C ASP A 11 6.40 3.84 -2.03
N VAL A 12 5.34 3.28 -1.44
CA VAL A 12 4.61 2.16 -2.00
C VAL A 12 3.98 2.49 -3.36
N PHE A 13 3.43 3.70 -3.52
CA PHE A 13 2.86 4.14 -4.81
C PHE A 13 3.95 4.34 -5.86
N ARG A 14 5.11 4.85 -5.45
CA ARG A 14 6.26 5.00 -6.35
C ARG A 14 6.70 3.64 -6.89
N VAL A 15 6.79 2.63 -6.02
CA VAL A 15 7.12 1.26 -6.42
C VAL A 15 6.08 0.70 -7.39
N LEU A 16 4.78 0.86 -7.11
CA LEU A 16 3.72 0.43 -8.01
C LEU A 16 3.80 1.13 -9.38
N ARG A 17 4.05 2.43 -9.40
CA ARG A 17 4.22 3.18 -10.65
C ARG A 17 5.39 2.66 -11.45
N ASP A 18 6.53 2.46 -10.81
CA ASP A 18 7.77 2.11 -11.48
C ASP A 18 7.70 0.68 -12.04
N ILE A 19 7.11 -0.27 -11.29
CA ILE A 19 6.96 -1.65 -11.76
C ILE A 19 5.83 -1.80 -12.79
N CYS A 20 4.68 -1.15 -12.57
CA CYS A 20 3.55 -1.17 -13.50
C CYS A 20 3.70 -0.14 -14.64
N SER A 21 4.89 0.40 -14.86
CA SER A 21 5.18 1.35 -15.93
C SER A 21 4.87 0.81 -17.34
N ASN A 22 4.83 -0.52 -17.49
CA ASN A 22 4.46 -1.20 -18.74
C ASN A 22 2.96 -1.49 -18.88
N GLU A 23 2.16 -1.26 -17.83
CA GLU A 23 0.71 -1.56 -17.78
C GLU A 23 -0.14 -0.31 -18.06
N ASP A 24 0.47 0.79 -18.51
CA ASP A 24 -0.20 2.06 -18.88
C ASP A 24 -1.19 2.61 -17.83
N LEU A 25 -0.90 2.39 -16.53
CA LEU A 25 -1.73 2.93 -15.45
C LEU A 25 -1.76 4.47 -15.50
N ASP A 26 -2.96 5.05 -15.61
CA ASP A 26 -3.17 6.50 -15.64
C ASP A 26 -3.05 7.10 -14.23
N TRP A 27 -1.81 7.30 -13.78
CA TRP A 27 -1.50 7.88 -12.46
C TRP A 27 -2.15 9.26 -12.22
N PRO A 28 -2.21 10.19 -13.20
CA PRO A 28 -3.01 11.41 -13.09
C PRO A 28 -4.49 11.16 -12.79
N HIS A 29 -5.12 10.21 -13.46
CA HIS A 29 -6.51 9.84 -13.18
C HIS A 29 -6.67 9.22 -11.78
N ILE A 30 -5.78 8.30 -11.42
CA ILE A 30 -5.77 7.62 -10.11
C ILE A 30 -5.62 8.66 -8.98
N ALA A 31 -4.73 9.65 -9.13
CA ALA A 31 -4.54 10.72 -8.16
C ALA A 31 -5.78 11.57 -7.95
N GLN A 32 -6.52 11.87 -9.02
CA GLN A 32 -7.80 12.57 -8.94
C GLN A 32 -8.87 11.73 -8.26
N LEU A 33 -8.97 10.45 -8.62
CA LEU A 33 -9.98 9.52 -8.09
C LEU A 33 -9.83 9.33 -6.57
N TYR A 34 -8.59 9.19 -6.10
CA TYR A 34 -8.27 8.93 -4.70
C TYR A 34 -7.83 10.16 -3.91
N ASN A 35 -7.86 11.34 -4.53
CA ASN A 35 -7.60 12.64 -3.92
C ASN A 35 -6.24 12.71 -3.18
N PHE A 36 -5.16 12.40 -3.90
CA PHE A 36 -3.78 12.61 -3.43
C PHE A 36 -2.96 13.42 -4.43
N ASP A 37 -1.87 14.04 -3.98
CA ASP A 37 -0.98 14.81 -4.84
C ASP A 37 0.09 13.90 -5.48
N LEU A 38 0.18 13.94 -6.80
CA LEU A 38 1.21 13.24 -7.57
C LEU A 38 2.63 13.65 -7.15
N ALA A 39 2.83 14.90 -6.76
CA ALA A 39 4.15 15.36 -6.32
C ALA A 39 4.64 14.61 -5.07
N SER A 40 3.72 14.03 -4.28
CA SER A 40 4.07 13.23 -3.11
C SER A 40 4.76 11.92 -3.45
N LEU A 41 4.65 11.40 -4.69
CA LEU A 41 5.42 10.21 -5.10
C LEU A 41 6.90 10.53 -5.37
N GLU A 42 7.22 11.78 -5.70
CA GLU A 42 8.60 12.22 -5.97
C GLU A 42 9.34 12.63 -4.69
N ASP A 43 8.61 12.95 -3.62
CA ASP A 43 9.19 13.29 -2.33
C ASP A 43 9.57 12.01 -1.56
N PRO A 44 10.85 11.81 -1.20
CA PRO A 44 11.27 10.70 -0.35
C PRO A 44 10.57 10.67 1.02
N GLN A 45 9.98 11.78 1.47
CA GLN A 45 9.14 11.87 2.67
C GLN A 45 7.66 12.10 2.39
N GLY A 46 7.24 11.98 1.14
CA GLY A 46 5.86 12.15 0.72
C GLY A 46 4.90 11.20 1.43
N VAL A 47 3.71 11.72 1.70
CA VAL A 47 2.64 10.98 2.38
C VAL A 47 1.35 11.10 1.58
N VAL A 48 0.53 10.07 1.64
CA VAL A 48 -0.80 10.03 1.03
C VAL A 48 -1.84 9.69 2.10
N PRO A 49 -3.11 10.13 1.94
CA PRO A 49 -4.18 9.69 2.82
C PRO A 49 -4.30 8.17 2.84
N ILE A 50 -4.54 7.56 4.00
CA ILE A 50 -4.66 6.09 4.11
C ILE A 50 -5.81 5.54 3.26
N THR A 51 -6.86 6.35 3.04
CA THR A 51 -7.98 5.99 2.17
C THR A 51 -7.57 5.94 0.70
N ALA A 52 -6.66 6.84 0.28
CA ALA A 52 -6.08 6.78 -1.04
C ALA A 52 -5.19 5.55 -1.17
N TRP A 53 -4.42 5.25 -0.11
CA TRP A 53 -3.54 4.10 -0.05
C TRP A 53 -4.28 2.77 -0.30
N HIS A 54 -5.37 2.49 0.42
CA HIS A 54 -6.19 1.32 0.14
C HIS A 54 -6.84 1.37 -1.25
N GLY A 55 -7.35 2.53 -1.64
CA GLY A 55 -8.04 2.69 -2.92
C GLY A 55 -7.16 2.38 -4.14
N VAL A 56 -5.91 2.83 -4.13
CA VAL A 56 -4.95 2.56 -5.22
C VAL A 56 -4.58 1.08 -5.27
N PHE A 57 -4.47 0.41 -4.13
CA PHE A 57 -4.20 -1.03 -4.09
C PHE A 57 -5.31 -1.85 -4.75
N GLU A 58 -6.56 -1.56 -4.38
CA GLU A 58 -7.74 -2.18 -4.98
C GLU A 58 -7.84 -1.87 -6.49
N HIS A 59 -7.52 -0.63 -6.88
CA HIS A 59 -7.51 -0.23 -8.28
C HIS A 59 -6.51 -1.05 -9.11
N VAL A 60 -5.27 -1.17 -8.63
CA VAL A 60 -4.23 -1.92 -9.34
C VAL A 60 -4.55 -3.41 -9.39
N ALA A 61 -5.07 -4.00 -8.31
CA ALA A 61 -5.51 -5.39 -8.32
C ALA A 61 -6.64 -5.64 -9.34
N SER A 62 -7.58 -4.70 -9.45
CA SER A 62 -8.68 -4.73 -10.42
C SER A 62 -8.18 -4.59 -11.86
N GLU A 63 -7.35 -3.60 -12.16
CA GLU A 63 -6.82 -3.36 -13.51
C GLU A 63 -5.99 -4.55 -14.01
N LEU A 64 -5.19 -5.15 -13.12
CA LEU A 64 -4.34 -6.30 -13.44
C LEU A 64 -5.06 -7.65 -13.30
N CYS A 65 -6.37 -7.65 -12.99
CA CYS A 65 -7.21 -8.83 -12.80
C CYS A 65 -6.61 -9.87 -11.84
N SER A 66 -5.87 -9.43 -10.82
CA SER A 66 -5.13 -10.33 -9.93
C SER A 66 -4.90 -9.69 -8.56
N ASP A 67 -5.62 -10.18 -7.55
CA ASP A 67 -5.41 -9.80 -6.14
C ASP A 67 -4.05 -10.26 -5.60
N ALA A 68 -3.40 -11.21 -6.29
CA ALA A 68 -2.08 -11.71 -5.94
C ALA A 68 -0.95 -10.90 -6.58
N VAL A 69 -1.25 -10.01 -7.54
CA VAL A 69 -0.24 -9.29 -8.31
C VAL A 69 0.72 -8.51 -7.43
N MET A 70 0.23 -7.99 -6.29
CA MET A 70 1.06 -7.29 -5.31
C MET A 70 2.18 -8.18 -4.74
N PHE A 71 1.93 -9.48 -4.52
CA PHE A 71 2.98 -10.38 -4.06
C PHE A 71 4.07 -10.54 -5.10
N ASP A 72 3.71 -10.68 -6.37
CA ASP A 72 4.68 -10.85 -7.46
C ASP A 72 5.45 -9.55 -7.73
N LEU A 73 4.77 -8.40 -7.69
CA LEU A 73 5.38 -7.09 -7.87
C LEU A 73 6.40 -6.81 -6.75
N PHE A 74 5.99 -6.92 -5.48
CA PHE A 74 6.87 -6.60 -4.34
C PHE A 74 7.94 -7.66 -4.07
N ASN A 75 7.76 -8.91 -4.53
CA ASN A 75 8.82 -9.92 -4.48
C ASN A 75 10.00 -9.60 -5.41
N ASN A 76 9.82 -8.72 -6.40
CA ASN A 76 10.87 -8.28 -7.32
C ASN A 76 11.53 -6.95 -6.92
N VAL A 77 11.22 -6.42 -5.72
CA VAL A 77 11.74 -5.14 -5.21
C VAL A 77 12.80 -5.40 -4.14
N ASP A 78 13.72 -4.45 -3.97
CA ASP A 78 14.71 -4.49 -2.90
C ASP A 78 14.07 -4.67 -1.52
N ILE A 79 14.72 -5.48 -0.69
CA ILE A 79 14.28 -5.81 0.67
C ILE A 79 14.08 -4.52 1.48
N GLY A 80 12.89 -4.34 2.05
CA GLY A 80 12.55 -3.22 2.95
C GLY A 80 11.62 -2.16 2.37
N CYS A 81 11.25 -2.25 1.08
CA CYS A 81 10.33 -1.29 0.45
C CYS A 81 8.83 -1.57 0.73
N PHE A 82 8.47 -2.81 1.06
CA PHE A 82 7.12 -3.17 1.45
C PHE A 82 7.14 -4.46 2.27
N SER A 83 6.65 -4.44 3.50
CA SER A 83 6.61 -5.67 4.28
C SER A 83 5.33 -6.44 3.96
N ILE A 84 5.41 -7.77 3.96
CA ILE A 84 4.23 -8.64 3.87
C ILE A 84 3.18 -8.32 4.95
N PHE A 85 3.61 -7.68 6.04
CA PHE A 85 2.75 -7.26 7.15
C PHE A 85 1.97 -5.99 6.84
N ASP A 86 2.53 -5.06 6.07
CA ASP A 86 1.83 -3.86 5.59
C ASP A 86 0.70 -4.27 4.63
N TYR A 87 0.96 -5.26 3.78
CA TYR A 87 -0.06 -5.83 2.89
C TYR A 87 -1.16 -6.59 3.66
N LEU A 88 -0.78 -7.48 4.58
CA LEU A 88 -1.75 -8.21 5.40
C LEU A 88 -2.61 -7.27 6.26
N PHE A 89 -2.07 -6.12 6.66
CA PHE A 89 -2.83 -5.08 7.35
C PHE A 89 -3.81 -4.38 6.40
N ALA A 90 -3.35 -4.03 5.19
CA ALA A 90 -4.16 -3.40 4.13
C ALA A 90 -5.40 -4.20 3.73
N CYS A 91 -5.20 -5.50 3.50
CA CYS A 91 -6.22 -6.39 2.96
C CYS A 91 -7.09 -7.02 4.06
N ALA A 92 -6.84 -6.69 5.34
CA ALA A 92 -7.63 -7.24 6.42
C ALA A 92 -9.05 -6.63 6.40
N PRO A 93 -10.13 -7.45 6.50
CA PRO A 93 -11.50 -6.93 6.52
C PRO A 93 -11.79 -6.04 7.74
N SER A 94 -10.97 -6.12 8.78
CA SER A 94 -11.04 -5.27 9.95
C SER A 94 -9.67 -5.10 10.62
N LEU A 95 -9.51 -3.99 11.36
CA LEU A 95 -8.35 -3.75 12.22
C LEU A 95 -8.09 -4.90 13.22
N ARG A 96 -9.16 -5.57 13.66
CA ARG A 96 -9.06 -6.74 14.54
C ARG A 96 -8.37 -7.91 13.83
N GLU A 97 -8.75 -8.19 12.60
CA GLU A 97 -8.17 -9.28 11.79
C GLU A 97 -6.73 -8.94 11.37
N ALA A 98 -6.45 -7.68 11.06
CA ALA A 98 -5.09 -7.19 10.80
C ALA A 98 -4.15 -7.47 11.98
N CYS A 99 -4.56 -7.07 13.19
CA CYS A 99 -3.80 -7.30 14.42
C CYS A 99 -3.62 -8.79 14.73
N GLN A 100 -4.63 -9.63 14.45
CA GLN A 100 -4.53 -11.08 14.63
C GLN A 100 -3.57 -11.73 13.63
N ALA A 101 -3.59 -11.29 12.37
CA ALA A 101 -2.64 -11.73 11.35
C ALA A 101 -1.20 -11.37 11.78
N TRP A 102 -0.98 -10.13 12.24
CA TRP A 102 0.32 -9.72 12.77
C TRP A 102 0.77 -10.60 13.94
N VAL A 103 -0.07 -10.83 14.97
CA VAL A 103 0.28 -11.69 16.12
C VAL A 103 0.63 -13.13 15.70
N LYS A 104 0.02 -13.65 14.64
CA LYS A 104 0.23 -15.02 14.16
C LYS A 104 1.55 -15.20 13.42
N PHE A 105 2.01 -14.16 12.73
CA PHE A 105 3.19 -14.24 11.86
C PHE A 105 4.42 -13.49 12.42
N ILE A 106 4.22 -12.56 13.36
CA ILE A 106 5.26 -11.89 14.16
C ILE A 106 4.80 -11.75 15.63
N PRO A 107 5.69 -11.99 16.62
CA PRO A 107 5.37 -11.67 18.00
C PRO A 107 5.37 -10.15 18.24
N ILE A 108 4.22 -9.48 18.06
CA ILE A 108 4.07 -8.03 18.35
C ILE A 108 4.32 -7.73 19.83
N ARG A 109 3.99 -8.66 20.72
CA ARG A 109 4.24 -8.51 22.17
C ARG A 109 5.67 -8.94 22.48
N THR A 110 6.60 -7.99 22.35
CA THR A 110 7.95 -8.09 22.89
C THR A 110 8.00 -7.49 24.31
N ASN A 111 8.74 -8.11 25.22
CA ASN A 111 9.16 -7.49 26.49
C ASN A 111 10.64 -7.07 26.46
N ALA A 112 11.27 -7.11 25.29
CA ALA A 112 12.64 -6.64 25.09
C ALA A 112 12.64 -5.13 24.81
N TYR A 113 13.51 -4.42 25.53
CA TYR A 113 13.75 -2.99 25.39
C TYR A 113 14.62 -2.69 24.16
#